data_AF-A0A0Q8LPK2-F1
#
_entry.id   AF-A0A0Q8LPK2-F1
#
_cell.length_a   1.000
_cell.length_b   1.000
_cell.length_c   1.000
_cell.angle_alpha   90.00
_cell.angle_beta   90.00
_cell.angle_gamma   90.00
#
_symmetry.space_group_name_H-M   'P 1'
#
loop_
_entity.id
_entity.type
_entity.pdbx_description
1 polymer ?
#
loop_
_entity_poly.entity_id
_entity_poly.type
_entity_poly.pdbx_seq_one_letter_code
_entity_poly.pdbx_strand_id
1 'polypeptide(L)'
;MVGIDLTGSESKPTGWAVLDGFSARTRMIGSDRDILEATVAAKPTLVSIDAPLSLPFGRTSVTDDDPAFAEAGIVRTAERVLWARGVKTYPALIRSMQQLTARGIRLATDLRKLGIPVIESFPGAMQDILGMPRKGVSLSALAQCLSEYGLTGLSDGQSRTHDEIDALSSAIVGQAFWEGKYEGVGDDREGYLIVPTTDSVRPRASVVTIAGHFAAGKSTLAELLEVRGFRRVRYSEVIAELLGTSDRLALRVEGERLHASGRQTWLSHEVLARVREADRVVVDGVRYPEDSAFWTEQAGPAHFKVFVEADAAVRRSRYSERADTAERFDEVDNSISEREVDALRGLASIVFDNTGPMNAVEAFADKLAKERP
;
A
#
# COMPACT_ATOMS: atom_id res chain seq x y z
N MET A 1 3.68 -6.53 -11.92
CA MET A 1 4.10 -5.21 -11.38
C MET A 1 3.83 -4.13 -12.40
N VAL A 2 3.47 -2.93 -11.95
CA VAL A 2 3.47 -1.73 -12.78
C VAL A 2 4.56 -0.81 -12.28
N GLY A 3 5.32 -0.22 -13.19
CA GLY A 3 6.30 0.83 -12.89
C GLY A 3 5.95 2.12 -13.63
N ILE A 4 6.18 3.25 -12.98
CA ILE A 4 5.83 4.58 -13.50
C ILE A 4 7.03 5.52 -13.32
N ASP A 5 7.60 6.00 -14.42
CA ASP A 5 8.57 7.11 -14.41
C ASP A 5 7.82 8.42 -14.63
N LEU A 6 7.44 9.05 -13.52
CA LEU A 6 6.48 10.13 -13.50
C LEU A 6 7.13 11.46 -13.91
N THR A 7 6.49 12.19 -14.82
CA THR A 7 6.88 13.55 -15.16
C THR A 7 6.20 14.57 -14.26
N GLY A 8 6.80 15.75 -14.07
CA GLY A 8 6.22 16.79 -13.20
C GLY A 8 4.88 17.38 -13.67
N SER A 9 4.48 17.18 -14.93
CA SER A 9 3.25 17.74 -15.50
C SER A 9 2.70 16.87 -16.64
N GLU A 10 1.38 16.87 -16.84
CA GLU A 10 0.71 16.17 -17.95
C GLU A 10 1.10 16.69 -19.34
N SER A 11 1.70 17.89 -19.43
CA SER A 11 2.21 18.43 -20.70
C SER A 11 3.33 17.58 -21.31
N LYS A 12 3.97 16.73 -20.50
CA LYS A 12 5.01 15.78 -20.92
C LYS A 12 4.53 14.37 -20.59
N PRO A 13 4.48 13.45 -21.57
CA PRO A 13 4.09 12.07 -21.31
C PRO A 13 4.96 11.43 -20.23
N THR A 14 4.35 10.59 -19.42
CA THR A 14 4.95 9.77 -18.36
C THR A 14 5.29 8.39 -18.91
N GLY A 15 6.44 7.86 -18.50
CA GLY A 15 6.82 6.49 -18.78
C GLY A 15 5.97 5.54 -17.96
N TRP A 16 5.42 4.50 -18.59
CA TRP A 16 4.63 3.48 -17.91
C TRP A 16 5.05 2.10 -18.40
N ALA A 17 5.21 1.17 -17.47
CA ALA A 17 5.58 -0.20 -17.79
C ALA A 17 4.75 -1.21 -16.99
N VAL A 18 4.46 -2.35 -17.61
CA VAL A 18 3.99 -3.56 -16.94
C VAL A 18 5.03 -4.64 -17.08
N LEU A 19 5.33 -5.28 -15.95
CA LEU A 19 6.16 -6.46 -15.85
C LEU A 19 5.30 -7.62 -15.29
N ASP A 20 5.03 -8.62 -16.13
CA ASP A 20 4.28 -9.83 -15.79
C ASP A 20 5.18 -11.06 -15.92
N GLY A 21 5.69 -11.53 -14.79
CA GLY A 21 6.80 -12.49 -14.76
C GLY A 21 8.01 -11.91 -15.50
N PHE A 22 8.37 -12.53 -16.62
CA PHE A 22 9.46 -12.07 -17.50
C PHE A 22 8.96 -11.28 -18.72
N SER A 23 7.66 -11.03 -18.86
CA SER A 23 7.10 -10.30 -20.00
C SER A 23 6.96 -8.81 -19.65
N ALA A 24 7.62 -7.96 -20.42
CA ALA A 24 7.59 -6.51 -20.24
C ALA A 24 6.82 -5.83 -21.38
N ARG A 25 6.00 -4.84 -21.04
CA ARG A 25 5.38 -3.91 -21.98
C ARG A 25 5.53 -2.49 -21.49
N THR A 26 5.89 -1.57 -22.38
CA THR A 26 6.07 -0.15 -22.08
C THR A 26 5.17 0.71 -22.95
N ARG A 27 4.86 1.91 -22.48
CA ARG A 27 4.22 2.97 -23.26
C ARG A 27 4.43 4.32 -22.60
N MET A 28 4.28 5.38 -23.39
CA MET A 28 4.16 6.76 -22.90
C MET A 28 2.67 7.11 -22.69
N ILE A 29 2.33 7.74 -21.56
CA ILE A 29 0.96 8.12 -21.22
C ILE A 29 0.91 9.60 -20.83
N GLY A 30 -0.03 10.37 -21.40
CA GLY A 30 -0.12 11.82 -21.18
C GLY A 30 -0.73 12.22 -19.85
N SER A 31 -2.01 11.88 -19.63
CA SER A 31 -2.80 12.39 -18.50
C SER A 31 -2.81 11.48 -17.28
N ASP A 32 -3.04 12.04 -16.08
CA ASP A 32 -3.19 11.27 -14.84
C ASP A 32 -4.35 10.28 -14.92
N ARG A 33 -5.45 10.69 -15.56
CA ARG A 33 -6.61 9.83 -15.82
C ARG A 33 -6.21 8.60 -16.62
N ASP A 34 -5.48 8.79 -17.72
CA ASP A 34 -5.06 7.68 -18.57
C ASP A 34 -4.04 6.77 -17.85
N ILE A 35 -3.17 7.33 -17.00
CA ILE A 35 -2.24 6.55 -16.15
C ILE A 35 -3.02 5.67 -15.17
N LEU A 36 -4.03 6.22 -14.50
CA LEU A 36 -4.89 5.48 -13.58
C LEU A 36 -5.66 4.37 -14.31
N GLU A 37 -6.32 4.68 -15.42
CA GLU A 37 -7.07 3.71 -16.24
C GLU A 37 -6.17 2.58 -16.74
N ALA A 38 -5.01 2.95 -17.29
CA ALA A 38 -3.96 2.02 -17.72
C ALA A 38 -3.52 1.07 -16.60
N THR A 39 -3.26 1.63 -15.43
CA THR A 39 -2.75 0.91 -14.27
C THR A 39 -3.81 -0.02 -13.70
N VAL A 40 -5.04 0.45 -13.51
CA VAL A 40 -6.16 -0.37 -13.02
C VAL A 40 -6.46 -1.52 -13.98
N ALA A 41 -6.49 -1.25 -15.30
CA ALA A 41 -6.72 -2.27 -16.31
C ALA A 41 -5.65 -3.37 -16.32
N ALA A 42 -4.42 -3.04 -15.91
CA ALA A 42 -3.33 -4.01 -15.79
C ALA A 42 -3.45 -4.93 -14.55
N LYS A 43 -4.37 -4.66 -13.61
CA LYS A 43 -4.59 -5.41 -12.37
C LYS A 43 -3.28 -5.71 -11.61
N PRO A 44 -2.50 -4.67 -11.25
CA PRO A 44 -1.18 -4.84 -10.67
C PRO A 44 -1.26 -5.47 -9.28
N THR A 45 -0.33 -6.38 -9.00
CA THR A 45 0.00 -6.81 -7.63
C THR A 45 0.54 -5.64 -6.80
N LEU A 46 1.32 -4.77 -7.44
CA LEU A 46 1.99 -3.60 -6.84
C LEU A 46 2.30 -2.58 -7.94
N VAL A 47 2.18 -1.30 -7.59
CA VAL A 47 2.63 -0.17 -8.40
C VAL A 47 3.89 0.43 -7.77
N SER A 48 4.91 0.64 -8.58
CA SER A 48 6.13 1.35 -8.19
C SER A 48 6.20 2.66 -8.96
N ILE A 49 6.46 3.76 -8.26
CA ILE A 49 6.48 5.11 -8.85
C ILE A 49 7.84 5.74 -8.57
N ASP A 50 8.49 6.25 -9.62
CA ASP A 50 9.67 7.11 -9.52
C ASP A 50 9.24 8.56 -9.27
N ALA A 51 8.84 8.85 -8.04
CA ALA A 51 8.56 10.19 -7.53
C ALA A 51 8.50 10.16 -6.00
N PRO A 52 8.84 11.27 -5.31
CA PRO A 52 8.53 11.40 -3.90
C PRO A 52 7.03 11.21 -3.64
N LEU A 53 6.67 10.27 -2.76
CA LEU A 53 5.27 9.93 -2.42
C LEU A 53 4.83 10.49 -1.07
N SER A 54 5.60 11.41 -0.51
CA SER A 54 5.33 12.08 0.76
C SER A 54 6.00 13.45 0.81
N LEU A 55 5.59 14.27 1.79
CA LEU A 55 6.25 15.53 2.10
C LEU A 55 7.29 15.31 3.21
N PRO A 56 8.29 16.20 3.34
CA PRO A 56 9.09 16.31 4.56
C PRO A 56 8.19 16.43 5.80
N PHE A 57 8.56 15.75 6.87
CA PHE A 57 7.76 15.71 8.09
C PHE A 57 7.53 17.13 8.64
N GLY A 58 6.27 17.44 8.94
CA GLY A 58 5.83 18.77 9.38
C GLY A 58 5.30 19.67 8.27
N ARG A 59 5.61 19.37 7.00
CA ARG A 59 5.03 20.07 5.84
C ARG A 59 3.58 19.65 5.60
N THR A 60 2.76 20.59 5.16
CA THR A 60 1.36 20.34 4.77
C THR A 60 1.08 20.56 3.29
N SER A 61 2.01 21.23 2.60
CA SER A 61 1.95 21.53 1.17
C SER A 61 3.33 21.49 0.52
N VAL A 62 3.35 21.38 -0.81
CA VAL A 62 4.58 21.38 -1.60
C VAL A 62 5.16 22.78 -1.83
N THR A 63 4.43 23.85 -1.53
CA THR A 63 4.75 25.24 -1.92
C THR A 63 5.58 25.97 -0.87
N ASP A 64 6.39 26.94 -1.28
CA ASP A 64 7.33 27.64 -0.38
C ASP A 64 6.62 28.50 0.69
N ASP A 65 5.31 28.77 0.56
CA ASP A 65 4.48 29.52 1.51
C ASP A 65 3.91 28.68 2.67
N ASP A 66 4.20 27.38 2.70
CA ASP A 66 3.84 26.51 3.83
C ASP A 66 4.40 27.06 5.16
N PRO A 67 3.59 27.20 6.22
CA PRO A 67 4.03 27.74 7.50
C PRO A 67 5.22 26.98 8.13
N ALA A 68 5.37 25.68 7.84
CA ALA A 68 6.44 24.85 8.36
C ALA A 68 7.71 24.89 7.49
N PHE A 69 7.77 25.69 6.42
CA PHE A 69 8.95 25.75 5.53
C PHE A 69 10.27 25.99 6.26
N ALA A 70 10.29 26.95 7.19
CA ALA A 70 11.52 27.32 7.87
C ALA A 70 12.09 26.21 8.78
N GLU A 71 11.23 25.35 9.33
CA GLU A 71 11.60 24.29 10.26
C GLU A 71 11.76 22.94 9.55
N ALA A 72 10.76 22.52 8.78
CA ALA A 72 10.73 21.23 8.11
C ALA A 72 11.57 21.19 6.83
N GLY A 73 11.78 22.34 6.19
CA GLY A 73 12.57 22.46 4.97
C GLY A 73 11.98 21.71 3.77
N ILE A 74 12.86 21.30 2.85
CA ILE A 74 12.50 20.71 1.54
C ILE A 74 13.02 19.27 1.35
N VAL A 75 13.67 18.69 2.37
CA VAL A 75 14.41 17.43 2.29
C VAL A 75 13.77 16.42 3.25
N ARG A 76 13.53 15.19 2.78
CA ARG A 76 13.09 14.07 3.61
C ARG A 76 14.28 13.28 4.17
N THR A 77 14.01 12.42 5.14
CA THR A 77 14.91 11.44 5.74
C THR A 77 15.47 10.53 4.66
N ALA A 78 14.67 10.12 3.67
CA ALA A 78 15.14 9.32 2.55
C ALA A 78 16.31 10.00 1.81
N GLU A 79 16.14 11.26 1.40
CA GLU A 79 17.21 12.02 0.71
C GLU A 79 18.43 12.24 1.62
N ARG A 80 18.23 12.57 2.91
CA ARG A 80 19.33 12.74 3.88
C ARG A 80 20.18 11.48 3.99
N VAL A 81 19.53 10.31 4.08
CA VAL A 81 20.23 9.02 4.17
C VAL A 81 20.97 8.71 2.87
N LEU A 82 20.37 8.96 1.70
CA LEU A 82 21.03 8.77 0.41
C LEU A 82 22.26 9.69 0.25
N TRP A 83 22.17 10.97 0.65
CA TRP A 83 23.30 11.90 0.61
C TRP A 83 24.44 11.47 1.53
N ALA A 84 24.12 10.98 2.73
CA ALA A 84 25.12 10.45 3.66
C ALA A 84 25.87 9.24 3.08
N ARG A 85 25.24 8.50 2.17
CA ARG A 85 25.84 7.38 1.42
C ARG A 85 26.53 7.81 0.12
N GLY A 86 26.62 9.11 -0.16
CA GLY A 86 27.24 9.65 -1.37
C GLY A 86 26.37 9.55 -2.63
N VAL A 87 25.10 9.15 -2.50
CA VAL A 87 24.15 9.07 -3.61
C VAL A 87 23.56 10.45 -3.85
N LYS A 88 23.67 10.96 -5.09
CA LYS A 88 23.13 12.26 -5.46
C LYS A 88 21.64 12.14 -5.81
N THR A 89 20.80 12.78 -5.00
CA THR A 89 19.37 12.94 -5.26
C THR A 89 18.95 14.40 -5.05
N TYR A 90 17.88 14.83 -5.71
CA TYR A 90 17.30 16.14 -5.48
C TYR A 90 16.43 16.13 -4.21
N PRO A 91 16.38 17.24 -3.45
CA PRO A 91 15.39 17.41 -2.39
C PRO A 91 13.96 17.23 -2.93
N ALA A 92 13.10 16.54 -2.17
CA ALA A 92 11.71 16.31 -2.58
C ALA A 92 10.98 17.61 -2.96
N LEU A 93 11.20 18.71 -2.24
CA LEU A 93 10.51 19.98 -2.48
C LEU A 93 11.38 21.10 -3.05
N ILE A 94 12.51 20.77 -3.71
CA ILE A 94 13.16 21.79 -4.55
C ILE A 94 12.16 22.24 -5.64
N ARG A 95 12.18 23.51 -6.04
CA ARG A 95 11.15 24.10 -6.92
C ARG A 95 10.84 23.29 -8.19
N SER A 96 11.84 22.67 -8.81
CA SER A 96 11.64 21.82 -9.99
C SER A 96 10.96 20.48 -9.70
N MET A 97 10.95 20.02 -8.44
CA MET A 97 10.33 18.77 -8.00
C MET A 97 8.95 18.96 -7.37
N GLN A 98 8.58 20.16 -6.90
CA GLN A 98 7.31 20.41 -6.22
C GLN A 98 6.08 19.88 -6.98
N GLN A 99 6.02 20.11 -8.30
CA GLN A 99 4.93 19.60 -9.14
C GLN A 99 4.96 18.07 -9.26
N LEU A 100 6.14 17.48 -9.42
CA LEU A 100 6.32 16.03 -9.47
C LEU A 100 5.90 15.37 -8.15
N THR A 101 6.36 15.88 -7.01
CA THR A 101 5.99 15.39 -5.68
C THR A 101 4.49 15.50 -5.43
N ALA A 102 3.89 16.66 -5.75
CA ALA A 102 2.44 16.81 -5.62
C ALA A 102 1.69 15.79 -6.49
N ARG A 103 2.15 15.55 -7.71
CA ARG A 103 1.55 14.59 -8.65
C ARG A 103 1.73 13.14 -8.17
N GLY A 104 2.92 12.79 -7.70
CA GLY A 104 3.23 11.46 -7.14
C GLY A 104 2.37 11.12 -5.94
N ILE A 105 2.27 12.05 -4.97
CA ILE A 105 1.39 11.90 -3.80
C ILE A 105 -0.06 11.66 -4.24
N ARG A 106 -0.60 12.48 -5.15
CA ARG A 106 -1.99 12.33 -5.63
C ARG A 106 -2.23 10.97 -6.30
N LEU A 107 -1.38 10.59 -7.25
CA LEU A 107 -1.51 9.30 -7.94
C LEU A 107 -1.42 8.11 -6.97
N ALA A 108 -0.49 8.16 -6.02
CA ALA A 108 -0.37 7.12 -5.01
C ALA A 108 -1.61 7.05 -4.11
N THR A 109 -2.14 8.20 -3.68
CA THR A 109 -3.39 8.28 -2.91
C THR A 109 -4.57 7.69 -3.70
N ASP A 110 -4.72 8.05 -4.97
CA ASP A 110 -5.86 7.58 -5.78
C ASP A 110 -5.79 6.07 -6.05
N LEU A 111 -4.59 5.52 -6.29
CA LEU A 111 -4.39 4.08 -6.42
C LEU A 111 -4.66 3.33 -5.10
N ARG A 112 -4.18 3.85 -3.96
CA ARG A 112 -4.41 3.26 -2.64
C ARG A 112 -5.90 3.21 -2.29
N LYS A 113 -6.68 4.24 -2.63
CA LYS A 113 -8.15 4.24 -2.46
C LYS A 113 -8.85 3.13 -3.23
N LEU A 114 -8.22 2.60 -4.29
CA LEU A 114 -8.70 1.43 -5.04
C LEU A 114 -8.18 0.10 -4.47
N GLY A 115 -7.41 0.14 -3.39
CA GLY A 115 -6.79 -1.03 -2.78
C GLY A 115 -5.52 -1.52 -3.48
N ILE A 116 -4.97 -0.70 -4.39
CA ILE A 116 -3.73 -1.00 -5.09
C ILE A 116 -2.56 -0.47 -4.25
N PRO A 117 -1.64 -1.36 -3.80
CA PRO A 117 -0.48 -0.93 -3.03
C PRO A 117 0.51 -0.18 -3.92
N VAL A 118 1.12 0.86 -3.35
CA VAL A 118 2.05 1.75 -4.05
C VAL A 118 3.34 1.92 -3.25
N ILE A 119 4.47 1.74 -3.89
CA ILE A 119 5.78 2.05 -3.31
C ILE A 119 6.49 3.15 -4.08
N GLU A 120 7.31 3.91 -3.36
CA GLU A 120 8.26 4.84 -3.95
C GLU A 120 9.51 4.07 -4.40
N SER A 121 9.95 4.32 -5.63
CA SER A 121 11.20 3.75 -6.16
C SER A 121 12.18 4.83 -6.56
N PHE A 122 13.45 4.43 -6.64
CA PHE A 122 14.50 5.26 -7.24
C PHE A 122 15.31 4.43 -8.25
N PRO A 123 14.89 4.40 -9.53
CA PRO A 123 15.54 3.61 -10.59
C PRO A 123 17.04 3.85 -10.72
N GLY A 124 17.51 5.08 -10.48
CA GLY A 124 18.93 5.41 -10.53
C GLY A 124 19.79 4.57 -9.56
N ALA A 125 19.30 4.34 -8.33
CA ALA A 125 20.00 3.47 -7.38
C ALA A 125 19.93 1.99 -7.80
N MET A 126 18.81 1.54 -8.38
CA MET A 126 18.71 0.19 -8.93
C MET A 126 19.77 -0.04 -10.02
N GLN A 127 19.91 0.91 -10.96
CA GLN A 127 20.87 0.81 -12.05
C GLN A 127 22.30 0.65 -11.51
N ASP A 128 22.68 1.46 -10.52
CA ASP A 128 23.99 1.37 -9.89
C ASP A 128 24.20 0.01 -9.18
N ILE A 129 23.20 -0.50 -8.45
CA ILE A 129 23.29 -1.74 -7.66
C ILE A 129 23.31 -2.99 -8.54
N LEU A 130 22.51 -3.01 -9.62
CA LEU A 130 22.46 -4.13 -10.55
C LEU A 130 23.57 -4.07 -11.62
N GLY A 131 24.50 -3.10 -11.53
CA GLY A 131 25.56 -2.92 -12.50
C GLY A 131 25.06 -2.54 -13.90
N MET A 132 23.84 -2.02 -14.00
CA MET A 132 23.25 -1.59 -15.25
C MET A 132 23.70 -0.18 -15.60
N PRO A 133 24.00 0.10 -16.88
CA PRO A 133 24.41 1.44 -17.28
C PRO A 133 23.27 2.43 -17.04
N ARG A 134 23.60 3.58 -16.46
CA ARG A 134 22.62 4.67 -16.32
C ARG A 134 22.12 5.12 -17.68
N LYS A 135 20.86 5.59 -17.74
CA LYS A 135 20.23 6.07 -18.98
C LYS A 135 21.04 7.12 -19.74
N GLY A 136 21.79 7.96 -19.03
CA GLY A 136 22.66 8.98 -19.62
C GLY A 136 23.93 8.45 -20.28
N VAL A 137 24.26 7.17 -20.08
CA VAL A 137 25.47 6.51 -20.63
C VAL A 137 25.13 5.77 -21.92
N SER A 138 24.11 4.90 -21.91
CA SER A 138 23.63 4.24 -23.14
C SER A 138 22.27 3.58 -22.93
N LEU A 139 21.25 4.05 -23.64
CA LEU A 139 19.91 3.47 -23.64
C LEU A 139 19.88 2.06 -24.22
N SER A 140 20.67 1.81 -25.27
CA SER A 140 20.74 0.48 -25.91
C SER A 140 21.42 -0.54 -25.01
N ALA A 141 22.44 -0.13 -24.24
CA ALA A 141 23.11 -1.02 -23.29
C ALA A 141 22.20 -1.36 -22.10
N LEU A 142 21.41 -0.41 -21.60
CA LEU A 142 20.43 -0.66 -20.54
C LEU A 142 19.34 -1.63 -21.02
N ALA A 143 18.81 -1.41 -22.22
CA ALA A 143 17.83 -2.33 -22.83
C ALA A 143 18.42 -3.74 -23.05
N GLN A 144 19.70 -3.84 -23.42
CA GLN A 144 20.39 -5.12 -23.57
C GLN A 144 20.57 -5.83 -22.21
N CYS A 145 21.02 -5.13 -21.16
CA CYS A 145 21.13 -5.71 -19.82
C CYS A 145 19.77 -6.21 -19.29
N LEU A 146 18.69 -5.48 -19.58
CA LEU A 146 17.33 -5.91 -19.25
C LEU A 146 16.90 -7.17 -20.03
N SER A 147 17.31 -7.30 -21.30
CA SER A 147 17.09 -8.54 -22.06
C SER A 147 17.93 -9.71 -21.52
N GLU A 148 19.17 -9.46 -21.11
CA GLU A 148 20.06 -10.46 -20.49
C GLU A 148 19.57 -10.88 -19.09
N TYR A 149 18.85 -10.00 -18.40
CA TYR A 149 18.09 -10.30 -17.18
C TYR A 149 16.92 -11.28 -17.43
N GLY A 150 16.66 -11.65 -18.69
CA GLY A 150 15.64 -12.61 -19.10
C GLY A 150 14.30 -11.97 -19.45
N LEU A 151 14.22 -10.63 -19.54
CA LEU A 151 12.99 -9.96 -19.94
C LEU A 151 12.70 -10.14 -21.42
N THR A 152 11.45 -10.43 -21.72
CA THR A 152 10.89 -10.63 -23.06
C THR A 152 9.90 -9.52 -23.37
N GLY A 153 9.54 -9.34 -24.65
CA GLY A 153 8.63 -8.26 -25.08
C GLY A 153 9.29 -6.91 -25.33
N LEU A 154 10.63 -6.85 -25.23
CA LEU A 154 11.43 -5.66 -25.52
C LEU A 154 11.98 -5.61 -26.97
N SER A 155 11.82 -6.70 -27.74
CA SER A 155 12.52 -6.91 -29.02
C SER A 155 11.67 -6.64 -30.27
N ASP A 156 10.56 -5.91 -30.13
CA ASP A 156 9.58 -5.62 -31.18
C ASP A 156 10.03 -4.57 -32.22
N GLY A 157 11.33 -4.24 -32.27
CA GLY A 157 11.89 -3.29 -33.23
C GLY A 157 11.49 -1.83 -33.00
N GLN A 158 10.73 -1.53 -31.94
CA GLN A 158 10.36 -0.17 -31.57
C GLN A 158 11.46 0.50 -30.74
N SER A 159 11.84 1.72 -31.13
CA SER A 159 12.72 2.57 -30.33
C SER A 159 11.94 3.03 -29.09
N ARG A 160 12.42 2.63 -27.91
CA ARG A 160 11.85 3.02 -26.62
C ARG A 160 12.43 4.35 -26.16
N THR A 161 11.64 5.12 -25.42
CA THR A 161 12.13 6.36 -24.79
C THR A 161 12.92 6.05 -23.51
N HIS A 162 13.64 7.06 -23.00
CA HIS A 162 14.28 6.97 -21.69
C HIS A 162 13.28 6.69 -20.58
N ASP A 163 12.13 7.36 -20.63
CA ASP A 163 11.12 7.28 -19.57
C ASP A 163 10.42 5.91 -19.57
N GLU A 164 10.26 5.26 -20.72
CA GLU A 164 9.78 3.87 -20.80
C GLU A 164 10.72 2.88 -20.12
N ILE A 165 12.03 3.07 -20.31
CA ILE A 165 13.05 2.20 -19.71
C ILE A 165 13.18 2.45 -18.20
N ASP A 166 13.05 3.69 -17.75
CA ASP A 166 13.02 4.00 -16.31
C ASP A 166 11.71 3.53 -15.65
N ALA A 167 10.58 3.57 -16.35
CA ALA A 167 9.35 2.96 -15.87
C ALA A 167 9.49 1.44 -15.73
N LEU A 168 10.14 0.76 -16.68
CA LEU A 168 10.45 -0.66 -16.55
C LEU A 168 11.41 -0.92 -15.38
N SER A 169 12.42 -0.06 -15.21
CA SER A 169 13.35 -0.11 -14.08
C SER A 169 12.61 0.02 -12.74
N SER A 170 11.64 0.93 -12.65
CA SER A 170 10.74 1.07 -11.49
C SER A 170 9.89 -0.20 -11.28
N ALA A 171 9.38 -0.84 -12.33
CA ALA A 171 8.63 -2.09 -12.22
C ALA A 171 9.50 -3.24 -11.63
N ILE A 172 10.80 -3.27 -11.96
CA ILE A 172 11.78 -4.21 -11.41
C ILE A 172 12.04 -3.93 -9.93
N VAL A 173 12.10 -2.65 -9.51
CA VAL A 173 12.14 -2.30 -8.08
C VAL A 173 10.90 -2.85 -7.36
N GLY A 174 9.72 -2.72 -7.97
CA GLY A 174 8.49 -3.34 -7.48
C GLY A 174 8.59 -4.86 -7.33
N GLN A 175 9.22 -5.54 -8.29
CA GLN A 175 9.47 -6.98 -8.19
C GLN A 175 10.43 -7.32 -7.04
N ALA A 176 11.55 -6.60 -6.93
CA ALA A 176 12.52 -6.80 -5.86
C ALA A 176 11.90 -6.58 -4.47
N PHE A 177 11.05 -5.57 -4.33
CA PHE A 177 10.24 -5.37 -3.12
C PHE A 177 9.36 -6.59 -2.84
N TRP A 178 8.65 -7.11 -3.84
CA TRP A 178 7.75 -8.24 -3.64
C TRP A 178 8.49 -9.51 -3.23
N GLU A 179 9.69 -9.71 -3.77
CA GLU A 179 10.60 -10.81 -3.43
C GLU A 179 11.32 -10.61 -2.08
N GLY A 180 11.19 -9.43 -1.46
CA GLY A 180 11.86 -9.10 -0.20
C GLY A 180 13.36 -8.77 -0.33
N LYS A 181 13.83 -8.51 -1.55
CA LYS A 181 15.23 -8.14 -1.89
C LYS A 181 15.38 -6.62 -1.99
N TYR A 182 15.09 -5.93 -0.91
CA TYR A 182 15.15 -4.47 -0.88
C TYR A 182 15.57 -3.93 0.48
N GLU A 183 16.03 -2.70 0.47
CA GLU A 183 16.17 -1.83 1.62
C GLU A 183 15.14 -0.69 1.50
N GLY A 184 14.42 -0.42 2.59
CA GLY A 184 13.61 0.79 2.72
C GLY A 184 14.45 1.93 3.29
N VAL A 185 14.62 3.01 2.52
CA VAL A 185 15.38 4.20 2.93
C VAL A 185 14.42 5.31 3.30
N GLY A 186 14.33 5.65 4.59
CA GLY A 186 13.35 6.62 5.11
C GLY A 186 12.94 6.32 6.55
N ASP A 187 11.76 6.80 6.93
CA ASP A 187 11.15 6.53 8.24
C ASP A 187 9.62 6.52 8.14
N ASP A 188 8.90 6.03 9.16
CA ASP A 188 7.44 5.87 9.06
C ASP A 188 6.66 7.18 8.91
N ARG A 189 7.24 8.33 9.24
CA ARG A 189 6.55 9.62 9.16
C ARG A 189 6.55 10.17 7.74
N GLU A 190 7.57 9.82 6.96
CA GLU A 190 7.75 10.27 5.58
C GLU A 190 7.69 9.09 4.59
N GLY A 191 7.48 7.86 5.06
CA GLY A 191 7.54 6.66 4.25
C GLY A 191 8.96 6.27 3.83
N TYR A 192 9.04 5.20 3.04
CA TYR A 192 10.30 4.59 2.61
C TYR A 192 10.44 4.65 1.10
N LEU A 193 11.60 5.10 0.65
CA LEU A 193 12.07 4.94 -0.72
C LEU A 193 12.70 3.55 -0.85
N ILE A 194 12.19 2.76 -1.79
CA ILE A 194 12.62 1.36 -1.96
C ILE A 194 13.83 1.30 -2.88
N VAL A 195 14.91 0.71 -2.37
CA VAL A 195 16.16 0.45 -3.10
C VAL A 195 16.41 -1.05 -3.14
N PRO A 196 16.58 -1.68 -4.32
CA PRO A 196 16.93 -3.10 -4.39
C PRO A 196 18.23 -3.41 -3.66
N THR A 197 18.35 -4.61 -3.07
CA THR A 197 19.61 -5.08 -2.48
C THR A 197 19.91 -6.51 -2.95
N THR A 198 21.20 -6.86 -2.98
CA THR A 198 21.69 -8.22 -3.18
C THR A 198 21.77 -9.02 -1.88
N ASP A 199 21.54 -8.37 -0.74
CA ASP A 199 21.58 -9.01 0.58
C ASP A 199 20.42 -9.99 0.78
N SER A 200 20.53 -10.81 1.83
CA SER A 200 19.51 -11.79 2.17
C SER A 200 18.16 -11.14 2.49
N VAL A 201 17.10 -11.79 2.04
CA VAL A 201 15.70 -11.38 2.28
C VAL A 201 15.46 -11.25 3.78
N ARG A 202 15.03 -10.07 4.24
CA ARG A 202 14.54 -9.93 5.61
C ARG A 202 13.16 -10.58 5.72
N PRO A 203 12.91 -11.42 6.74
CA PRO A 203 11.57 -11.93 7.00
C PRO A 203 10.63 -10.75 7.24
N ARG A 204 9.47 -10.78 6.57
CA ARG A 204 8.38 -9.84 6.87
C ARG A 204 7.44 -10.46 7.90
N ALA A 205 6.85 -9.63 8.75
CA ALA A 205 5.78 -10.09 9.61
C ALA A 205 4.63 -10.67 8.77
N SER A 206 4.10 -11.79 9.22
CA SER A 206 2.91 -12.43 8.66
C SER A 206 1.69 -11.62 9.10
N VAL A 207 1.01 -10.96 8.17
CA VAL A 207 -0.12 -10.08 8.47
C VAL A 207 -1.40 -10.68 7.93
N VAL A 208 -2.38 -10.93 8.81
CA VAL A 208 -3.73 -11.32 8.43
C VAL A 208 -4.67 -10.13 8.66
N THR A 209 -5.21 -9.55 7.60
CA THR A 209 -6.28 -8.55 7.73
C THR A 209 -7.64 -9.22 7.64
N ILE A 210 -8.58 -8.77 8.48
CA ILE A 210 -9.95 -9.29 8.52
C ILE A 210 -10.92 -8.17 8.18
N ALA A 211 -11.64 -8.36 7.08
CA ALA A 211 -12.73 -7.52 6.61
C ALA A 211 -14.04 -8.33 6.54
N GLY A 212 -15.16 -7.65 6.28
CA GLY A 212 -16.49 -8.25 6.23
C GLY A 212 -17.52 -7.36 6.92
N HIS A 213 -18.80 -7.57 6.63
CA HIS A 213 -19.85 -6.72 7.19
C HIS A 213 -19.95 -6.82 8.70
N PHE A 214 -20.57 -5.82 9.30
CA PHE A 214 -20.96 -5.83 10.68
C PHE A 214 -21.72 -7.13 11.07
N ALA A 215 -21.39 -7.68 12.25
CA ALA A 215 -21.88 -8.98 12.75
C ALA A 215 -21.56 -10.24 11.90
N ALA A 216 -20.65 -10.15 10.92
CA ALA A 216 -20.19 -11.32 10.15
C ALA A 216 -19.32 -12.32 10.93
N GLY A 217 -18.83 -11.97 12.13
CA GLY A 217 -17.97 -12.83 12.97
C GLY A 217 -16.47 -12.59 12.83
N LYS A 218 -16.07 -11.43 12.28
CA LYS A 218 -14.67 -10.98 12.16
C LYS A 218 -13.89 -11.08 13.47
N SER A 219 -14.43 -10.50 14.54
CA SER A 219 -13.76 -10.46 15.84
C SER A 219 -13.57 -11.85 16.45
N THR A 220 -14.51 -12.77 16.23
CA THR A 220 -14.36 -14.17 16.64
C THR A 220 -13.18 -14.84 15.94
N LEU A 221 -13.04 -14.65 14.62
CA LEU A 221 -11.88 -15.15 13.88
C LEU A 221 -10.57 -14.52 14.37
N ALA A 222 -10.57 -13.20 14.62
CA ALA A 222 -9.42 -12.49 15.14
C ALA A 222 -8.96 -13.01 16.50
N GLU A 223 -9.89 -13.27 17.41
CA GLU A 223 -9.64 -13.83 18.76
C GLU A 223 -9.07 -15.25 18.67
N LEU A 224 -9.60 -16.06 17.74
CA LEU A 224 -9.07 -17.40 17.51
C LEU A 224 -7.64 -17.38 16.97
N LEU A 225 -7.29 -16.42 16.11
CA LEU A 225 -5.92 -16.21 15.64
C LEU A 225 -5.01 -15.68 16.77
N GLU A 226 -5.52 -14.82 17.63
CA GLU A 226 -4.79 -14.32 18.80
C GLU A 226 -4.36 -15.45 19.73
N VAL A 227 -5.27 -16.37 20.05
CA VAL A 227 -4.97 -17.59 20.83
C VAL A 227 -3.94 -18.49 20.13
N ARG A 228 -3.78 -18.36 18.82
CA ARG A 228 -2.82 -19.11 17.99
C ARG A 228 -1.49 -18.36 17.77
N GLY A 229 -1.23 -17.32 18.57
CA GLY A 229 0.05 -16.62 18.62
C GLY A 229 0.16 -15.43 17.66
N PHE A 230 -0.96 -14.95 17.09
CA PHE A 230 -0.96 -13.66 16.40
C PHE A 230 -1.12 -12.52 17.41
N ARG A 231 -0.40 -11.43 17.21
CA ARG A 231 -0.68 -10.16 17.90
C ARG A 231 -1.91 -9.51 17.26
N ARG A 232 -3.00 -9.41 18.01
CA ARG A 232 -4.21 -8.73 17.56
C ARG A 232 -4.10 -7.21 17.74
N VAL A 233 -4.64 -6.48 16.77
CA VAL A 233 -4.84 -5.03 16.86
C VAL A 233 -6.11 -4.61 16.11
N ARG A 234 -6.76 -3.54 16.56
CA ARG A 234 -7.95 -2.97 15.91
C ARG A 234 -7.82 -1.49 15.63
N TYR A 235 -8.34 -1.05 14.48
CA TYR A 235 -8.51 0.39 14.19
C TYR A 235 -9.35 1.10 15.26
N SER A 236 -10.39 0.44 15.78
CA SER A 236 -11.27 1.00 16.80
C SER A 236 -10.58 1.23 18.15
N GLU A 237 -9.48 0.54 18.46
CA GLU A 237 -8.73 0.77 19.71
C GLU A 237 -8.04 2.14 19.66
N VAL A 238 -7.42 2.46 18.54
CA VAL A 238 -6.78 3.76 18.32
C VAL A 238 -7.81 4.90 18.40
N ILE A 239 -8.98 4.70 17.79
CA ILE A 239 -10.06 5.69 17.82
C ILE A 239 -10.62 5.84 19.24
N ALA A 240 -10.75 4.74 19.99
CA ALA A 240 -11.24 4.77 21.37
C ALA A 240 -10.30 5.54 22.30
N GLU A 241 -8.99 5.33 22.14
CA GLU A 241 -7.97 6.09 22.86
C GLU A 241 -8.02 7.59 22.50
N LEU A 242 -8.21 7.93 21.22
CA LEU A 242 -8.33 9.31 20.75
C LEU A 242 -9.54 10.03 21.35
N LEU A 243 -10.69 9.35 21.45
CA LEU A 243 -11.93 9.94 21.95
C LEU A 243 -12.09 9.82 23.48
N GLY A 244 -11.35 8.94 24.14
CA GLY A 244 -11.56 8.59 25.55
C GLY A 244 -12.88 7.86 25.81
N THR A 245 -13.43 7.15 24.82
CA THR A 245 -14.70 6.41 24.93
C THR A 245 -14.65 5.08 24.19
N SER A 246 -15.44 4.11 24.65
CA SER A 246 -15.70 2.84 23.96
C SER A 246 -17.07 2.78 23.29
N ASP A 247 -17.80 3.92 23.27
CA ASP A 247 -19.11 4.01 22.63
C ASP A 247 -19.05 3.73 21.13
N ARG A 248 -19.77 2.70 20.68
CA ARG A 248 -19.65 2.19 19.30
C ARG A 248 -20.06 3.21 18.24
N LEU A 249 -21.09 4.00 18.51
CA LEU A 249 -21.56 5.03 17.59
C LEU A 249 -20.50 6.14 17.45
N ALA A 250 -19.96 6.63 18.57
CA ALA A 250 -18.90 7.62 18.58
C ALA A 250 -17.65 7.15 17.81
N LEU A 251 -17.21 5.89 18.03
CA LEU A 251 -16.07 5.31 17.32
C LEU A 251 -16.31 5.24 15.80
N ARG A 252 -17.52 4.88 15.39
CA ARG A 252 -17.89 4.78 13.97
C ARG A 252 -17.91 6.14 13.31
N VAL A 253 -18.56 7.12 13.92
CA VAL A 253 -18.64 8.50 13.42
C VAL A 253 -17.24 9.10 13.29
N GLU A 254 -16.38 8.91 14.29
CA GLU A 254 -15.02 9.42 14.24
C GLU A 254 -14.16 8.69 13.19
N GLY A 255 -14.31 7.38 13.05
CA GLY A 255 -13.64 6.61 11.99
C GLY A 255 -14.01 7.09 10.59
N GLU A 256 -15.30 7.37 10.35
CA GLU A 256 -15.77 7.95 9.08
C GLU A 256 -15.23 9.38 8.88
N ARG A 257 -15.15 10.19 9.94
CA ARG A 257 -14.58 11.54 9.89
C ARG A 257 -13.08 11.53 9.58
N LEU A 258 -12.32 10.61 10.19
CA LEU A 258 -10.88 10.45 9.94
C LEU A 258 -10.63 10.04 8.48
N HIS A 259 -11.41 9.10 7.96
CA HIS A 259 -11.32 8.72 6.55
C HIS A 259 -11.67 9.90 5.62
N ALA A 260 -12.80 10.57 5.84
CA ALA A 260 -13.25 11.70 5.02
C ALA A 260 -12.28 12.91 5.04
N SER A 261 -11.51 13.07 6.12
CA SER A 261 -10.48 14.11 6.24
C SER A 261 -9.11 13.71 5.67
N GLY A 262 -8.98 12.53 5.06
CA GLY A 262 -7.72 12.02 4.50
C GLY A 262 -6.73 11.51 5.55
N ARG A 263 -7.19 11.26 6.80
CA ARG A 263 -6.35 10.80 7.91
C ARG A 263 -6.31 9.28 8.07
N GLN A 264 -6.83 8.52 7.11
CA GLN A 264 -6.85 7.05 7.21
C GLN A 264 -5.44 6.44 7.18
N THR A 265 -4.52 6.98 6.38
CA THR A 265 -3.11 6.55 6.38
C THR A 265 -2.46 6.79 7.75
N TRP A 266 -2.69 7.95 8.36
CA TRP A 266 -2.23 8.22 9.73
C TRP A 266 -2.78 7.18 10.71
N LEU A 267 -4.08 6.89 10.65
CA LEU A 267 -4.70 5.89 11.51
C LEU A 267 -4.07 4.50 11.31
N SER A 268 -3.78 4.11 10.08
CA SER A 268 -3.07 2.86 9.78
C SER A 268 -1.65 2.82 10.37
N HIS A 269 -0.90 3.92 10.35
CA HIS A 269 0.40 4.02 11.02
C HIS A 269 0.29 3.90 12.54
N GLU A 270 -0.71 4.49 13.16
CA GLU A 270 -0.97 4.33 14.59
C GLU A 270 -1.27 2.86 14.95
N VAL A 271 -2.06 2.17 14.12
CA VAL A 271 -2.31 0.73 14.29
C VAL A 271 -1.01 -0.08 14.14
N LEU A 272 -0.21 0.19 13.11
CA LEU A 272 1.09 -0.46 12.88
C LEU A 272 2.06 -0.28 14.07
N ALA A 273 2.11 0.91 14.66
CA ALA A 273 3.00 1.21 15.79
C ALA A 273 2.75 0.29 17.01
N ARG A 274 1.53 -0.22 17.18
CA ARG A 274 1.16 -1.14 18.29
C ARG A 274 1.63 -2.59 18.08
N VAL A 275 2.04 -2.94 16.86
CA VAL A 275 2.36 -4.32 16.45
C VAL A 275 3.67 -4.46 15.69
N ARG A 276 4.50 -3.40 15.63
CA ARG A 276 5.76 -3.37 14.86
C ARG A 276 6.73 -4.49 15.20
N GLU A 277 6.81 -4.86 16.47
CA GLU A 277 7.73 -5.89 16.97
C GLU A 277 7.15 -7.31 16.89
N ALA A 278 5.95 -7.48 16.34
CA ALA A 278 5.31 -8.78 16.25
C ALA A 278 5.59 -9.44 14.88
N ASP A 279 6.06 -10.69 14.92
CA ASP A 279 6.28 -11.49 13.71
C ASP A 279 4.98 -11.94 13.04
N ARG A 280 3.89 -11.99 13.80
CA ARG A 280 2.56 -12.44 13.35
C ARG A 280 1.51 -11.47 13.85
N VAL A 281 0.76 -10.87 12.94
CA VAL A 281 -0.21 -9.80 13.24
C VAL A 281 -1.57 -10.17 12.67
N VAL A 282 -2.62 -10.00 13.47
CA VAL A 282 -4.00 -10.02 12.98
C VAL A 282 -4.64 -8.66 13.17
N VAL A 283 -5.08 -8.06 12.06
CA VAL A 283 -5.70 -6.73 12.04
C VAL A 283 -7.21 -6.92 11.88
N ASP A 284 -7.94 -6.64 12.96
CA ASP A 284 -9.40 -6.79 13.00
C ASP A 284 -10.07 -5.45 12.69
N GLY A 285 -10.93 -5.45 11.66
CA GLY A 285 -11.75 -4.30 11.29
C GLY A 285 -11.14 -3.40 10.22
N VAL A 286 -10.51 -3.98 9.19
CA VAL A 286 -10.19 -3.28 7.95
C VAL A 286 -11.49 -2.89 7.25
N ARG A 287 -11.64 -1.61 6.89
CA ARG A 287 -12.90 -1.06 6.35
C ARG A 287 -12.76 -0.45 4.96
N TYR A 288 -11.57 0.03 4.61
CA TYR A 288 -11.35 0.71 3.34
C TYR A 288 -10.30 -0.01 2.50
N PRO A 289 -10.40 0.02 1.15
CA PRO A 289 -9.36 -0.54 0.28
C PRO A 289 -7.95 -0.02 0.58
N GLU A 290 -7.83 1.26 0.96
CA GLU A 290 -6.54 1.86 1.31
C GLU A 290 -5.88 1.26 2.56
N ASP A 291 -6.66 0.74 3.51
CA ASP A 291 -6.13 -0.05 4.63
C ASP A 291 -5.48 -1.34 4.09
N SER A 292 -6.14 -2.00 3.14
CA SER A 292 -5.63 -3.21 2.49
C SER A 292 -4.34 -2.94 1.72
N ALA A 293 -4.29 -1.83 0.98
CA ALA A 293 -3.10 -1.37 0.28
C ALA A 293 -1.96 -1.12 1.26
N PHE A 294 -2.22 -0.36 2.34
CA PHE A 294 -1.24 -0.05 3.38
C PHE A 294 -0.60 -1.31 3.97
N TRP A 295 -1.39 -2.30 4.39
CA TRP A 295 -0.84 -3.54 4.95
C TRP A 295 -0.10 -4.39 3.92
N THR A 296 -0.46 -4.32 2.63
CA THR A 296 0.36 -4.94 1.57
C THR A 296 1.68 -4.20 1.37
N GLU A 297 1.73 -2.87 1.54
CA GLU A 297 2.97 -2.10 1.50
C GLU A 297 3.92 -2.43 2.69
N GLN A 298 3.38 -2.92 3.81
CA GLN A 298 4.20 -3.36 4.95
C GLN A 298 4.66 -4.82 4.81
N ALA A 299 3.75 -5.73 4.47
CA ALA A 299 3.99 -7.17 4.51
C ALA A 299 4.21 -7.83 3.14
N GLY A 300 4.02 -7.12 2.03
CA GLY A 300 4.17 -7.65 0.67
C GLY A 300 3.37 -8.96 0.47
N PRO A 301 4.01 -10.05 0.01
CA PRO A 301 3.33 -11.35 -0.15
C PRO A 301 2.96 -12.03 1.17
N ALA A 302 3.50 -11.58 2.32
CA ALA A 302 3.12 -12.08 3.64
C ALA A 302 1.82 -11.43 4.17
N HIS A 303 1.21 -10.52 3.42
CA HIS A 303 -0.12 -10.00 3.72
C HIS A 303 -1.21 -10.93 3.17
N PHE A 304 -1.99 -11.54 4.06
CA PHE A 304 -3.12 -12.39 3.72
C PHE A 304 -4.44 -11.73 4.10
N LYS A 305 -5.35 -11.59 3.13
CA LYS A 305 -6.59 -10.81 3.27
C LYS A 305 -7.78 -11.75 3.40
N VAL A 306 -8.46 -11.73 4.54
CA VAL A 306 -9.63 -12.55 4.81
C VAL A 306 -10.87 -11.67 4.78
N PHE A 307 -11.83 -12.03 3.93
CA PHE A 307 -13.18 -11.47 3.98
C PHE A 307 -14.13 -12.48 4.63
N VAL A 308 -14.70 -12.11 5.78
CA VAL A 308 -15.69 -12.94 6.48
C VAL A 308 -17.08 -12.58 5.98
N GLU A 309 -17.71 -13.52 5.31
CA GLU A 309 -19.04 -13.39 4.72
C GLU A 309 -20.08 -14.06 5.63
N ALA A 310 -21.24 -13.44 5.77
CA ALA A 310 -22.38 -14.05 6.45
C ALA A 310 -23.67 -13.40 5.93
N ASP A 311 -24.71 -14.21 5.71
CA ASP A 311 -26.00 -13.72 5.24
C ASP A 311 -26.60 -12.68 6.17
N ALA A 312 -27.29 -11.69 5.60
CA ALA A 312 -27.93 -10.61 6.35
C ALA A 312 -28.86 -11.13 7.47
N ALA A 313 -29.59 -12.22 7.22
CA ALA A 313 -30.45 -12.86 8.22
C ALA A 313 -29.65 -13.39 9.43
N VAL A 314 -28.51 -14.05 9.16
CA VAL A 314 -27.61 -14.56 10.20
C VAL A 314 -26.96 -13.41 10.96
N ARG A 315 -26.48 -12.38 10.26
CA ARG A 315 -25.90 -11.16 10.88
C ARG A 315 -26.91 -10.45 11.77
N ARG A 316 -28.17 -10.33 11.32
CA ARG A 316 -29.25 -9.72 12.09
C ARG A 316 -29.57 -10.51 13.36
N SER A 317 -29.66 -11.85 13.28
CA SER A 317 -29.84 -12.72 14.46
C SER A 317 -28.72 -12.52 15.48
N ARG A 318 -27.46 -12.60 15.02
CA ARG A 318 -26.27 -12.40 15.86
C ARG A 318 -26.21 -11.01 16.49
N TYR A 319 -26.78 -9.99 15.83
CA TYR A 319 -26.85 -8.65 16.39
C TYR A 319 -27.93 -8.53 17.46
N SER A 320 -29.13 -9.07 17.22
CA SER A 320 -30.22 -9.02 18.20
C SER A 320 -29.92 -9.75 19.51
N GLU A 321 -29.04 -10.75 19.47
CA GLU A 321 -28.57 -11.47 20.65
C GLU A 321 -27.57 -10.67 21.51
N ARG A 322 -27.05 -9.55 21.00
CA ARG A 322 -26.12 -8.69 21.77
C ARG A 322 -26.93 -7.81 22.72
N ALA A 323 -26.68 -7.96 24.02
CA ALA A 323 -27.41 -7.31 25.11
C ALA A 323 -27.35 -5.76 25.14
N ASP A 324 -26.62 -5.12 24.23
CA ASP A 324 -26.37 -3.68 24.24
C ASP A 324 -26.31 -3.11 22.81
N THR A 325 -27.50 -2.78 22.27
CA THR A 325 -27.66 -2.27 20.90
C THR A 325 -28.53 -1.02 20.91
N ALA A 326 -27.89 0.14 21.11
CA ALA A 326 -28.54 1.45 20.98
C ALA A 326 -28.91 1.77 19.51
N GLU A 327 -28.22 1.17 18.55
CA GLU A 327 -28.39 1.40 17.11
C GLU A 327 -29.29 0.33 16.46
N ARG A 328 -30.02 0.70 15.41
CA ARG A 328 -30.77 -0.29 14.62
C ARG A 328 -29.83 -0.98 13.64
N PHE A 329 -30.00 -2.30 13.47
CA PHE A 329 -29.20 -3.09 12.52
C PHE A 329 -29.12 -2.44 11.14
N ASP A 330 -30.26 -2.00 10.59
CA ASP A 330 -30.33 -1.41 9.25
C ASP A 330 -29.62 -0.05 9.16
N GLU A 331 -29.51 0.71 10.26
CA GLU A 331 -28.76 1.98 10.29
C GLU A 331 -27.25 1.74 10.26
N VAL A 332 -26.80 0.66 10.89
CA VAL A 332 -25.39 0.24 10.88
C VAL A 332 -25.03 -0.35 9.51
N ASP A 333 -25.85 -1.28 9.00
CA ASP A 333 -25.58 -1.99 7.73
C ASP A 333 -25.51 -1.05 6.51
N ASN A 334 -26.22 0.09 6.58
CA ASN A 334 -26.26 1.08 5.50
C ASN A 334 -25.25 2.22 5.62
N SER A 335 -24.35 2.19 6.62
CA SER A 335 -23.38 3.26 6.84
C SER A 335 -22.30 3.33 5.77
N ILE A 336 -21.65 4.49 5.63
CA ILE A 336 -20.61 4.70 4.61
C ILE A 336 -19.50 3.66 4.77
N SER A 337 -19.03 3.49 6.01
CA SER A 337 -18.01 2.53 6.37
C SER A 337 -18.39 1.06 6.14
N GLU A 338 -19.67 0.71 5.98
CA GLU A 338 -20.12 -0.66 5.65
C GLU A 338 -20.37 -0.84 4.14
N ARG A 339 -20.65 0.23 3.38
CA ARG A 339 -20.76 0.19 1.92
C ARG A 339 -19.41 -0.04 1.24
N GLU A 340 -18.36 0.57 1.78
CA GLU A 340 -16.99 0.42 1.26
C GLU A 340 -16.40 -0.98 1.53
N VAL A 341 -16.98 -1.74 2.46
CA VAL A 341 -16.53 -3.10 2.79
C VAL A 341 -16.69 -4.04 1.60
N ASP A 342 -17.70 -3.86 0.75
CA ASP A 342 -17.90 -4.71 -0.44
C ASP A 342 -16.70 -4.67 -1.40
N ALA A 343 -16.03 -3.52 -1.51
CA ALA A 343 -14.83 -3.40 -2.33
C ALA A 343 -13.69 -4.31 -1.80
N LEU A 344 -13.62 -4.52 -0.49
CA LEU A 344 -12.63 -5.42 0.13
C LEU A 344 -12.87 -6.90 -0.21
N ARG A 345 -14.10 -7.29 -0.53
CA ARG A 345 -14.40 -8.66 -0.96
C ARG A 345 -13.66 -9.00 -2.26
N GLY A 346 -13.61 -8.06 -3.20
CA GLY A 346 -12.87 -8.22 -4.47
C GLY A 346 -11.35 -8.23 -4.31
N LEU A 347 -10.84 -7.74 -3.18
CA LEU A 347 -9.42 -7.69 -2.84
C LEU A 347 -8.97 -8.85 -1.94
N ALA A 348 -9.92 -9.67 -1.48
CA ALA A 348 -9.65 -10.74 -0.52
C ALA A 348 -8.80 -11.86 -1.14
N SER A 349 -7.82 -12.35 -0.37
CA SER A 349 -7.09 -13.57 -0.69
C SER A 349 -8.00 -14.80 -0.53
N ILE A 350 -8.93 -14.73 0.42
CA ILE A 350 -9.95 -15.74 0.65
C ILE A 350 -11.23 -15.12 1.19
N VAL A 351 -12.36 -15.63 0.74
CA VAL A 351 -13.67 -15.38 1.32
C VAL A 351 -14.05 -16.57 2.19
N PHE A 352 -14.31 -16.33 3.47
CA PHE A 352 -14.75 -17.35 4.42
C PHE A 352 -16.23 -17.16 4.71
N ASP A 353 -17.04 -18.12 4.30
CA ASP A 353 -18.47 -18.19 4.62
C ASP A 353 -18.66 -18.62 6.08
N ASN A 354 -19.13 -17.69 6.91
CA ASN A 354 -19.41 -17.87 8.32
C ASN A 354 -20.91 -17.96 8.60
N THR A 355 -21.65 -18.70 7.77
CA THR A 355 -23.04 -19.13 8.05
C THR A 355 -23.10 -20.43 8.87
N GLY A 356 -21.99 -21.17 8.93
CA GLY A 356 -21.88 -22.46 9.63
C GLY A 356 -21.69 -22.37 11.16
N PRO A 357 -21.54 -23.53 11.81
CA PRO A 357 -21.27 -23.64 13.25
C PRO A 357 -19.88 -23.14 13.67
N MET A 358 -19.69 -22.89 14.97
CA MET A 358 -18.44 -22.35 15.54
C MET A 358 -17.19 -23.18 15.19
N ASN A 359 -17.30 -24.51 15.18
CA ASN A 359 -16.18 -25.40 14.83
C ASN A 359 -15.66 -25.19 13.40
N ALA A 360 -16.46 -24.65 12.48
CA ALA A 360 -16.00 -24.29 11.14
C ALA A 360 -15.05 -23.09 11.18
N VAL A 361 -15.35 -22.09 12.02
CA VAL A 361 -14.49 -20.90 12.24
C VAL A 361 -13.19 -21.31 12.93
N GLU A 362 -13.27 -22.20 13.92
CA GLU A 362 -12.10 -22.75 14.61
C GLU A 362 -11.17 -23.51 13.64
N ALA A 363 -11.72 -24.40 12.82
CA ALA A 363 -10.95 -25.14 11.82
C ALA A 363 -10.32 -24.21 10.77
N PHE A 364 -11.02 -23.13 10.40
CA PHE A 364 -10.48 -22.12 9.50
C PHE A 364 -9.33 -21.34 10.15
N ALA A 365 -9.46 -20.93 11.41
CA ALA A 365 -8.39 -20.28 12.16
C ALA A 365 -7.16 -21.19 12.33
N ASP A 366 -7.36 -22.49 12.60
CA ASP A 366 -6.28 -23.48 12.64
C ASP A 366 -5.54 -23.59 11.31
N LYS A 367 -6.29 -23.60 10.20
CA LYS A 367 -5.70 -23.65 8.86
C LYS A 367 -4.85 -22.41 8.60
N LEU A 368 -5.40 -21.21 8.86
CA LEU A 368 -4.67 -19.95 8.67
C LEU A 368 -3.40 -19.90 9.52
N ALA A 369 -3.47 -20.27 10.80
CA ALA A 369 -2.32 -20.24 11.69
C ALA A 369 -1.22 -21.24 11.30
N LYS A 370 -1.56 -22.34 10.61
CA LYS A 370 -0.56 -23.29 10.08
C LYS A 370 0.04 -22.82 8.76
N GLU A 371 -0.77 -22.25 7.87
CA GLU A 371 -0.34 -21.82 6.53
C GLU A 371 0.35 -20.45 6.53
N ARG A 372 0.16 -19.66 7.60
CA ARG A 372 0.71 -18.31 7.80
C ARG A 372 1.50 -18.29 9.11
N PRO A 373 2.66 -18.98 9.15
CA PRO A 373 3.51 -19.02 10.34
C PRO A 373 4.07 -17.65 10.70
#